data_AF-A0A2A2LXU7-F1
#
_entry.id   AF-A0A2A2LXU7-F1
#
_cell.length_a   1.000
_cell.length_b   1.000
_cell.length_c   1.000
_cell.angle_alpha   90.00
_cell.angle_beta   90.00
_cell.angle_gamma   90.00
#
_symmetry.space_group_name_H-M   'P 1'
#
loop_
_entity.id
_entity.type
_entity.pdbx_description
1 polymer ?
#
loop_
_entity_poly.entity_id
_entity_poly.type
_entity_poly.pdbx_seq_one_letter_code
_entity_poly.pdbx_strand_id
1 'polypeptide(L)'
;MTEVEQQPKVEQSEKEEVSGETEDKALSVLHPLKRRWTYWYLNDDRQVQWEDRLKKVCTFETVEEFWALYNNIRPPSGLNNTCDYNVFKDNIQPMWEVPENANGGRWLINIEKGTSPAVMDLIWLEILIAMIGEQFGEEMEQICGLVCNVRNKGSKISVWTRDCNAEESILKIGMVIKQKLTSAVPPKGVESLPRPLVAQLKYEDHASCQNKSGSTIKCKHTINLVEP
;
A
#
# COMPACT_ATOMS: atom_id res chain seq x y z
N MET A 1 17.07 58.93 -54.20
CA MET A 1 16.88 57.64 -53.49
C MET A 1 17.21 57.86 -52.03
N THR A 2 16.20 58.17 -51.23
CA THR A 2 16.20 57.98 -49.78
C THR A 2 14.73 58.04 -49.38
N GLU A 3 14.10 56.87 -49.38
CA GLU A 3 12.75 56.67 -48.85
C GLU A 3 12.82 56.78 -47.33
N VAL A 4 12.01 57.67 -46.76
CA VAL A 4 11.76 57.74 -45.32
C VAL A 4 10.32 57.27 -45.12
N GLU A 5 10.16 55.99 -44.81
CA GLU A 5 8.90 55.39 -44.43
C GLU A 5 8.43 55.96 -43.08
N GLN A 6 7.21 56.50 -43.08
CA GLN A 6 6.48 56.89 -41.88
C GLN A 6 5.77 55.66 -41.30
N GLN A 7 6.16 55.25 -40.10
CA GLN A 7 5.44 54.24 -39.32
C GLN A 7 4.20 54.84 -38.64
N PRO A 8 3.07 54.11 -38.56
CA PRO A 8 1.83 54.60 -37.98
C PRO A 8 1.75 54.40 -36.45
N LYS A 9 0.97 55.28 -35.82
CA LYS A 9 0.59 55.29 -34.39
C LYS A 9 0.07 53.94 -33.91
N VAL A 10 0.63 53.45 -32.81
CA VAL A 10 0.09 52.33 -32.01
C VAL A 10 -0.94 52.88 -31.03
N GLU A 11 -2.20 52.51 -31.23
CA GLU A 11 -3.30 52.70 -30.29
C GLU A 11 -3.12 51.76 -29.09
N GLN A 12 -3.11 52.32 -27.88
CA GLN A 12 -3.08 51.55 -26.63
C GLN A 12 -4.46 50.94 -26.39
N SER A 13 -4.60 49.64 -26.59
CA SER A 13 -5.73 48.87 -26.07
C SER A 13 -5.48 48.51 -24.61
N GLU A 14 -6.36 48.97 -23.73
CA GLU A 14 -6.43 48.63 -22.31
C GLU A 14 -6.42 47.09 -22.13
N LYS A 15 -5.45 46.58 -21.37
CA LYS A 15 -5.50 45.21 -20.85
C LYS A 15 -6.30 45.24 -19.57
N GLU A 16 -7.52 44.73 -19.63
CA GLU A 16 -8.27 44.34 -18.43
C GLU A 16 -7.50 43.22 -17.71
N GLU A 17 -6.96 43.54 -16.53
CA GLU A 17 -6.53 42.54 -15.57
C GLU A 17 -7.77 41.83 -15.02
N VAL A 18 -8.03 40.61 -15.52
CA VAL A 18 -9.00 39.71 -14.89
C VAL A 18 -8.35 39.19 -13.61
N SER A 19 -8.66 39.85 -12.50
CA SER A 19 -8.40 39.38 -11.14
C SER A 19 -9.23 38.11 -10.88
N GLY A 20 -8.66 36.95 -11.18
CA GLY A 20 -9.19 35.64 -10.81
C GLY A 20 -9.05 35.40 -9.30
N GLU A 21 -9.71 36.19 -8.47
CA GLU A 21 -9.68 36.05 -6.99
C GLU A 21 -10.78 35.11 -6.44
N THR A 22 -11.34 34.23 -7.26
CA THR A 22 -12.48 33.37 -6.84
C THR A 22 -12.26 31.85 -6.91
N GLU A 23 -11.09 31.36 -7.32
CA GLU A 23 -10.79 29.90 -7.31
C GLU A 23 -9.87 29.44 -6.16
N ASP A 24 -9.21 30.35 -5.45
CA ASP A 24 -8.19 30.03 -4.43
C ASP A 24 -8.73 29.75 -3.00
N LYS A 25 -10.05 29.75 -2.77
CA LYS A 25 -10.64 29.43 -1.45
C LYS A 25 -11.00 27.95 -1.25
N ALA A 26 -10.92 27.14 -2.29
CA ALA A 26 -11.01 25.68 -2.19
C ALA A 26 -9.64 25.02 -1.93
N LEU A 27 -8.58 25.82 -1.78
CA LEU A 27 -7.25 25.34 -1.42
C LEU A 27 -7.20 24.90 0.06
N SER A 28 -7.07 23.58 0.20
CA SER A 28 -6.46 22.82 1.30
C SER A 28 -7.19 22.70 2.65
N VAL A 29 -8.45 22.24 2.65
CA VAL A 29 -8.87 21.39 3.79
C VAL A 29 -8.31 20.00 3.50
N LEU A 30 -7.19 19.66 4.14
CA LEU A 30 -6.68 18.29 4.12
C LEU A 30 -7.69 17.38 4.85
N HIS A 31 -7.86 16.16 4.38
CA HIS A 31 -8.77 15.19 4.98
C HIS A 31 -7.98 14.29 5.95
N PRO A 32 -8.10 14.49 7.28
CA PRO A 32 -7.34 13.71 8.24
C PRO A 32 -7.75 12.24 8.24
N LEU A 33 -6.76 11.35 8.29
CA LEU A 33 -6.95 9.94 8.56
C LEU A 33 -7.18 9.74 10.06
N LYS A 34 -7.94 8.71 10.43
CA LYS A 34 -8.15 8.34 11.84
C LYS A 34 -6.85 7.92 12.54
N ARG A 35 -5.92 7.35 11.79
CA ARG A 35 -4.61 6.89 12.28
C ARG A 35 -3.51 7.42 11.38
N ARG A 36 -2.36 7.71 12.00
CA ARG A 36 -1.11 8.04 11.31
C ARG A 36 -0.44 6.75 10.84
N TRP A 37 0.13 6.76 9.65
CA TRP A 37 0.77 5.60 9.05
C TRP A 37 2.17 5.96 8.57
N THR A 38 3.12 5.05 8.74
CA THR A 38 4.49 5.21 8.26
C THR A 38 4.77 4.21 7.16
N TYR A 39 5.23 4.74 6.02
CA TYR A 39 5.67 3.99 4.86
C TYR A 39 7.18 3.72 4.96
N TRP A 40 7.58 2.48 4.74
CA TRP A 40 8.97 2.02 4.80
C TRP A 40 9.35 1.28 3.52
N TYR A 41 10.63 1.38 3.16
CA TYR A 41 11.24 0.67 2.05
C TYR A 41 12.42 -0.16 2.58
N LEU A 42 12.41 -1.47 2.28
CA LEU A 42 13.56 -2.32 2.47
C LEU A 42 14.29 -2.41 1.13
N ASN A 43 15.50 -1.85 1.05
CA ASN A 43 16.32 -1.92 -0.17
C ASN A 43 16.84 -3.34 -0.43
N ASP A 44 17.46 -3.62 -1.58
CA ASP A 44 18.01 -4.93 -1.99
C ASP A 44 19.48 -5.17 -1.59
N ASP A 45 20.12 -4.25 -0.87
CA ASP A 45 21.53 -4.38 -0.50
C ASP A 45 21.74 -5.38 0.64
N ARG A 46 22.05 -6.62 0.29
CA ARG A 46 22.27 -7.71 1.26
C ARG A 46 23.65 -7.69 1.91
N GLN A 47 24.52 -6.73 1.60
CA GLN A 47 25.84 -6.61 2.24
C GLN A 47 25.75 -5.91 3.60
N VAL A 48 24.69 -5.14 3.84
CA VAL A 48 24.40 -4.50 5.12
C VAL A 48 23.41 -5.31 5.96
N GLN A 49 23.39 -5.06 7.27
CA GLN A 49 22.44 -5.71 8.18
C GLN A 49 21.00 -5.38 7.80
N TRP A 50 20.06 -6.27 8.13
CA TRP A 50 18.67 -6.13 7.69
C TRP A 50 18.03 -4.83 8.20
N GLU A 51 18.29 -4.50 9.46
CA GLU A 51 17.80 -3.30 10.15
C GLU A 51 18.28 -2.03 9.43
N ASP A 52 19.53 -2.04 8.94
CA ASP A 52 20.13 -0.93 8.23
C ASP A 52 19.57 -0.76 6.80
N ARG A 53 18.94 -1.80 6.23
CA ARG A 53 18.28 -1.72 4.92
C ARG A 53 16.89 -1.12 5.00
N LEU A 54 16.26 -1.20 6.17
CA LEU A 54 14.91 -0.72 6.38
C LEU A 54 14.93 0.80 6.55
N LYS A 55 14.43 1.51 5.55
CA LYS A 55 14.40 2.98 5.54
C LYS A 55 12.98 3.49 5.69
N LYS A 56 12.77 4.39 6.64
CA LYS A 56 11.55 5.20 6.74
C LYS A 56 11.48 6.10 5.51
N VAL A 57 10.38 6.04 4.77
CA VAL A 57 10.14 6.89 3.60
C VAL A 57 9.43 8.16 4.04
N CYS A 58 8.23 8.03 4.60
CA CYS A 58 7.50 9.13 5.21
C CYS A 58 6.45 8.63 6.21
N THR A 59 5.97 9.53 7.05
CA THR A 59 4.74 9.34 7.84
C THR A 59 3.67 10.25 7.24
N PHE A 60 2.46 9.73 7.06
CA PHE A 60 1.33 10.48 6.54
C PHE A 60 0.14 10.37 7.49
N GLU A 61 -0.64 11.43 7.56
CA GLU A 61 -1.79 11.56 8.46
C GLU A 61 -3.04 12.11 7.77
N THR A 62 -2.94 12.40 6.48
CA THR A 62 -4.05 12.84 5.64
C THR A 62 -4.19 11.99 4.38
N VAL A 63 -5.39 12.00 3.78
CA VAL A 63 -5.67 11.31 2.52
C VAL A 63 -4.80 11.87 1.38
N GLU A 64 -4.59 13.19 1.37
CA GLU A 64 -3.76 13.88 0.37
C GLU A 64 -2.30 13.47 0.46
N GLU A 65 -1.72 13.42 1.65
CA GLU A 65 -0.33 12.96 1.83
C GLU A 65 -0.15 11.50 1.39
N PHE A 66 -1.13 10.64 1.69
CA PHE A 66 -1.13 9.27 1.20
C PHE A 66 -1.08 9.21 -0.33
N TRP A 67 -1.98 9.92 -1.02
CA TRP A 67 -2.02 9.91 -2.48
C TRP A 67 -0.83 10.64 -3.11
N ALA A 68 -0.34 11.70 -2.49
CA ALA A 68 0.87 12.40 -2.91
C ALA A 68 2.08 11.47 -2.87
N LEU A 69 2.23 10.67 -1.81
CA LEU A 69 3.26 9.63 -1.76
C LEU A 69 3.01 8.55 -2.82
N TYR A 70 1.83 7.91 -2.79
CA TYR A 70 1.54 6.73 -3.59
C TYR A 70 1.69 6.99 -5.09
N ASN A 71 1.27 8.16 -5.58
CA ASN A 71 1.37 8.53 -6.99
C ASN A 71 2.79 8.89 -7.44
N ASN A 72 3.72 9.16 -6.51
CA ASN A 72 5.10 9.56 -6.81
C ASN A 72 6.15 8.48 -6.51
N ILE A 73 5.72 7.29 -6.09
CA ILE A 73 6.59 6.12 -5.92
C ILE A 73 6.28 5.05 -6.97
N ARG A 74 7.23 4.15 -7.19
CA ARG A 74 6.98 2.98 -8.05
C ARG A 74 5.92 2.08 -7.38
N PRO A 75 5.01 1.48 -8.16
CA PRO A 75 4.15 0.43 -7.63
C PRO A 75 4.98 -0.78 -7.19
N PRO A 76 4.45 -1.68 -6.34
CA PRO A 76 5.17 -2.87 -5.90
C PRO A 76 5.77 -3.69 -7.05
N SER A 77 5.07 -3.80 -8.19
CA SER A 77 5.57 -4.51 -9.37
C SER A 77 6.80 -3.90 -10.04
N GLY A 78 7.06 -2.61 -9.81
CA GLY A 78 8.21 -1.88 -10.34
C GLY A 78 9.44 -1.90 -9.43
N LEU A 79 9.38 -2.62 -8.30
CA LEU A 79 10.51 -2.76 -7.40
C LEU A 79 11.53 -3.79 -7.89
N ASN A 80 12.79 -3.60 -7.49
CA ASN A 80 13.82 -4.60 -7.69
C ASN A 80 13.50 -5.86 -6.88
N ASN A 81 13.96 -7.01 -7.38
CA ASN A 81 13.91 -8.26 -6.63
C ASN A 81 14.58 -8.08 -5.26
N THR A 82 14.00 -8.67 -4.22
CA THR A 82 14.46 -8.59 -2.83
C THR A 82 14.22 -7.27 -2.10
N CYS A 83 13.54 -6.31 -2.73
CA CYS A 83 13.01 -5.13 -2.07
C CYS A 83 11.62 -5.41 -1.48
N ASP A 84 11.28 -4.66 -0.43
CA ASP A 84 9.99 -4.73 0.24
C ASP A 84 9.40 -3.32 0.44
N TYR A 85 8.07 -3.23 0.37
CA TYR A 85 7.33 -2.10 0.93
C TYR A 85 6.59 -2.51 2.18
N ASN A 86 6.54 -1.61 3.16
CA ASN A 86 5.84 -1.83 4.41
C ASN A 86 5.07 -0.57 4.80
N VAL A 87 3.80 -0.69 5.19
CA VAL A 87 3.01 0.42 5.73
C VAL A 87 2.45 0.00 7.07
N PHE A 88 2.92 0.63 8.13
CA PHE A 88 2.55 0.29 9.50
C PHE A 88 1.94 1.51 10.18
N LYS A 89 1.08 1.27 11.18
CA LYS A 89 0.64 2.36 12.06
C LYS A 89 1.87 3.09 12.61
N ASP A 90 1.76 4.39 12.79
CA ASP A 90 2.89 5.18 13.30
C ASP A 90 3.38 4.63 14.65
N ASN A 91 4.70 4.69 14.86
CA ASN A 91 5.43 4.10 15.99
C ASN A 91 5.47 2.57 16.07
N ILE A 92 4.89 1.82 15.13
CA ILE A 92 5.10 0.37 15.00
C ILE A 92 6.10 0.11 13.87
N GLN A 93 7.26 -0.44 14.19
CA GLN A 93 8.24 -0.81 13.17
C GLN A 93 7.85 -2.14 12.51
N PRO A 94 8.10 -2.32 11.19
CA PRO A 94 7.78 -3.55 10.44
C PRO A 94 8.79 -4.67 10.72
N MET A 95 8.98 -4.99 11.99
CA MET A 95 9.91 -6.00 12.49
C MET A 95 9.21 -6.87 13.53
N TRP A 96 9.66 -8.11 13.71
CA TRP A 96 8.97 -9.06 14.58
C TRP A 96 9.38 -8.91 16.04
N GLU A 97 10.49 -8.24 16.29
CA GLU A 97 11.12 -8.04 17.59
C GLU A 97 10.42 -6.95 18.42
N VAL A 98 9.60 -6.08 17.80
CA VAL A 98 8.85 -5.07 18.55
C VAL A 98 7.67 -5.69 19.31
N PRO A 99 7.33 -5.15 20.50
CA PRO A 99 6.28 -5.71 21.35
C PRO A 99 4.93 -5.89 20.65
N GLU A 100 4.58 -4.99 19.74
CA GLU A 100 3.32 -5.01 19.01
C GLU A 100 3.22 -6.16 18.01
N ASN A 101 4.35 -6.67 17.52
CA ASN A 101 4.39 -7.74 16.52
C ASN A 101 4.85 -9.09 17.09
N ALA A 102 5.50 -9.11 18.25
CA ALA A 102 6.16 -10.30 18.79
C ALA A 102 5.22 -11.50 18.99
N ASN A 103 4.01 -11.27 19.49
CA ASN A 103 2.98 -12.30 19.69
C ASN A 103 1.97 -12.38 18.53
N GLY A 104 2.27 -11.67 17.46
CA GLY A 104 1.39 -11.46 16.32
C GLY A 104 1.41 -12.59 15.30
N GLY A 105 0.71 -12.33 14.21
CA GLY A 105 0.69 -13.17 13.03
C GLY A 105 0.26 -12.38 11.81
N ARG A 106 0.17 -13.06 10.67
CA ARG A 106 -0.14 -12.41 9.39
C ARG A 106 -1.13 -13.20 8.57
N TRP A 107 -2.04 -12.49 7.92
CA TRP A 107 -2.74 -13.01 6.75
C TRP A 107 -1.82 -12.90 5.54
N LEU A 108 -1.37 -14.04 5.03
CA LEU A 108 -0.48 -14.18 3.89
C LEU A 108 -1.27 -14.41 2.60
N ILE A 109 -0.93 -13.59 1.60
CA ILE A 109 -1.34 -13.69 0.21
C ILE A 109 -0.10 -14.03 -0.61
N ASN A 110 -0.11 -15.18 -1.29
CA ASN A 110 0.98 -15.56 -2.19
C ASN A 110 0.64 -15.11 -3.62
N ILE A 111 1.57 -14.39 -4.24
CA ILE A 111 1.53 -14.02 -5.66
C ILE A 111 2.47 -14.97 -6.40
N GLU A 112 1.89 -15.83 -7.24
CA GLU A 112 2.66 -16.85 -7.95
C GLU A 112 3.56 -16.23 -9.02
N LYS A 113 4.66 -16.92 -9.33
CA LYS A 113 5.52 -16.50 -10.43
C LYS A 113 4.73 -16.57 -11.74
N GLY A 114 4.72 -15.47 -12.50
CA GLY A 114 4.00 -15.38 -13.77
C GLY A 114 2.59 -14.82 -13.64
N THR A 115 2.08 -14.58 -12.42
CA THR A 115 0.89 -13.76 -12.23
C THR A 115 1.12 -12.36 -12.80
N SER A 116 0.10 -11.80 -13.45
CA SER A 116 0.16 -10.45 -14.01
C SER A 116 0.60 -9.43 -12.93
N PRO A 117 1.58 -8.56 -13.21
CA PRO A 117 2.03 -7.52 -12.29
C PRO A 117 0.89 -6.68 -11.71
N ALA A 118 -0.13 -6.38 -12.52
CA ALA A 118 -1.29 -5.60 -12.12
C ALA A 118 -2.12 -6.24 -10.99
N VAL A 119 -2.09 -7.57 -10.85
CA VAL A 119 -2.77 -8.25 -9.73
C VAL A 119 -2.11 -7.90 -8.40
N MET A 120 -0.78 -7.89 -8.36
CA MET A 120 -0.03 -7.55 -7.13
C MET A 120 -0.28 -6.09 -6.74
N ASP A 121 -0.22 -5.19 -7.71
CA ASP A 121 -0.42 -3.75 -7.47
C ASP A 121 -1.85 -3.46 -7.01
N LEU A 122 -2.86 -4.13 -7.61
CA LEU A 122 -4.25 -4.00 -7.20
C LEU A 122 -4.48 -4.52 -5.77
N ILE A 123 -3.98 -5.72 -5.44
CA ILE A 123 -4.10 -6.29 -4.09
C ILE A 123 -3.47 -5.37 -3.05
N TRP A 124 -2.26 -4.85 -3.35
CA TRP A 124 -1.57 -3.91 -2.47
C TRP A 124 -2.42 -2.67 -2.21
N LEU A 125 -2.90 -2.03 -3.27
CA LEU A 125 -3.68 -0.79 -3.16
C LEU A 125 -5.03 -0.99 -2.45
N GLU A 126 -5.77 -2.04 -2.78
CA GLU A 126 -7.08 -2.34 -2.19
C GLU A 126 -6.99 -2.54 -0.67
N ILE A 127 -5.99 -3.29 -0.22
CA ILE A 127 -5.79 -3.53 1.22
C ILE A 127 -5.28 -2.25 1.90
N LEU A 128 -4.39 -1.51 1.25
CA LEU A 128 -3.84 -0.27 1.79
C LEU A 128 -4.93 0.80 1.98
N ILE A 129 -5.80 1.00 0.99
CA ILE A 129 -6.97 1.88 1.08
C ILE A 129 -7.94 1.39 2.15
N ALA A 130 -8.18 0.07 2.23
CA ALA A 130 -9.04 -0.50 3.27
C ALA A 130 -8.51 -0.23 4.69
N MET A 131 -7.18 -0.26 4.88
CA MET A 131 -6.55 0.03 6.16
C MET A 131 -6.64 1.51 6.53
N ILE A 132 -6.19 2.41 5.66
CA ILE A 132 -6.20 3.85 5.97
C ILE A 132 -7.64 4.40 6.06
N GLY A 133 -8.57 3.80 5.34
CA GLY A 133 -10.00 4.13 5.33
C GLY A 133 -10.83 3.40 6.39
N GLU A 134 -10.19 2.74 7.37
CA GLU A 134 -10.86 2.16 8.55
C GLU A 134 -11.90 1.06 8.23
N GLN A 135 -11.74 0.37 7.10
CA GLN A 135 -12.74 -0.56 6.57
C GLN A 135 -12.77 -1.91 7.28
N PHE A 136 -11.86 -2.14 8.23
CA PHE A 136 -11.87 -3.31 9.12
C PHE A 136 -12.65 -3.06 10.42
N GLY A 137 -13.20 -1.85 10.61
CA GLY A 137 -14.02 -1.52 11.78
C GLY A 137 -13.24 -1.61 13.10
N GLU A 138 -13.82 -2.28 14.09
CA GLU A 138 -13.20 -2.47 15.41
C GLU A 138 -11.89 -3.27 15.35
N GLU A 139 -11.77 -4.15 14.35
CA GLU A 139 -10.58 -4.99 14.17
C GLU A 139 -9.35 -4.21 13.68
N MET A 140 -9.52 -2.93 13.35
CA MET A 140 -8.40 -2.04 13.11
C MET A 140 -7.43 -2.00 14.29
N GLU A 141 -7.87 -2.20 15.53
CA GLU A 141 -6.97 -2.26 16.71
C GLU A 141 -6.01 -3.45 16.68
N GLN A 142 -6.40 -4.55 16.04
CA GLN A 142 -5.54 -5.73 15.89
C GLN A 142 -4.54 -5.60 14.75
N ILE A 143 -4.79 -4.77 13.73
CA ILE A 143 -3.87 -4.60 12.60
C ILE A 143 -2.64 -3.77 13.00
N CYS A 144 -1.44 -4.26 12.67
CA CYS A 144 -0.19 -3.52 12.80
C CYS A 144 0.16 -2.77 11.51
N GLY A 145 0.06 -3.48 10.38
CA GLY A 145 0.55 -2.98 9.10
C GLY A 145 0.41 -3.98 7.95
N LEU A 146 0.89 -3.56 6.78
CA LEU A 146 0.87 -4.29 5.52
C LEU A 146 2.30 -4.41 4.99
N VAL A 147 2.68 -5.59 4.54
CA VAL A 147 4.00 -5.89 3.98
C VAL A 147 3.84 -6.47 2.58
N CYS A 148 4.63 -5.97 1.62
CA CYS A 148 4.77 -6.55 0.29
C CYS A 148 6.23 -6.94 0.05
N ASN A 149 6.49 -8.24 -0.10
CA ASN A 149 7.81 -8.78 -0.40
C ASN A 149 7.93 -9.14 -1.88
N VAL A 150 8.80 -8.44 -2.62
CA VAL A 150 8.99 -8.68 -4.06
C VAL A 150 10.09 -9.72 -4.28
N ARG A 151 9.75 -10.88 -4.86
CA ARG A 151 10.70 -11.99 -5.06
C ARG A 151 10.50 -12.66 -6.42
N ASN A 152 11.60 -13.02 -7.08
CA ASN A 152 11.59 -13.70 -8.39
C ASN A 152 10.88 -15.07 -8.42
N LYS A 153 10.80 -15.76 -7.27
CA LYS A 153 10.14 -17.07 -7.15
C LYS A 153 8.65 -16.98 -6.80
N GLY A 154 8.10 -15.77 -6.76
CA GLY A 154 6.76 -15.49 -6.29
C GLY A 154 6.81 -14.50 -5.12
N SER A 155 6.03 -13.44 -5.23
CA SER A 155 5.95 -12.35 -4.25
C SER A 155 4.91 -12.65 -3.18
N LYS A 156 4.91 -11.87 -2.11
CA LYS A 156 3.97 -12.03 -0.99
C LYS A 156 3.42 -10.69 -0.57
N ILE A 157 2.13 -10.65 -0.24
CA ILE A 157 1.52 -9.53 0.48
C ILE A 157 0.97 -10.07 1.80
N SER A 158 1.16 -9.35 2.89
CA SER A 158 0.69 -9.81 4.20
C SER A 158 0.22 -8.69 5.12
N VAL A 159 -0.98 -8.85 5.69
CA VAL A 159 -1.51 -7.99 6.75
C VAL A 159 -1.07 -8.55 8.09
N TRP A 160 -0.31 -7.79 8.86
CA TRP A 160 0.20 -8.17 10.17
C TRP A 160 -0.78 -7.75 11.26
N THR A 161 -0.92 -8.59 12.27
CA THR A 161 -1.78 -8.36 13.43
C THR A 161 -1.03 -8.59 14.74
N ARG A 162 -1.52 -8.01 15.84
CA ARG A 162 -0.81 -7.90 17.12
C ARG A 162 -0.83 -9.18 17.96
N ASP A 163 -1.93 -9.93 17.91
CA ASP A 163 -2.11 -11.14 18.71
C ASP A 163 -2.63 -12.30 17.84
N CYS A 164 -1.80 -13.31 17.63
CA CYS A 164 -2.16 -14.49 16.86
C CYS A 164 -3.15 -15.44 17.54
N ASN A 165 -3.56 -15.17 18.78
CA ASN A 165 -4.55 -15.95 19.52
C ASN A 165 -5.93 -15.27 19.58
N ALA A 166 -6.07 -14.04 19.06
CA ALA A 166 -7.34 -13.35 18.93
C ALA A 166 -8.18 -13.90 17.76
N GLU A 167 -8.54 -15.18 17.83
CA GLU A 167 -9.11 -15.97 16.71
C GLU A 167 -10.30 -15.31 16.02
N GLU A 168 -11.27 -14.81 16.78
CA GLU A 168 -12.45 -14.14 16.22
C GLU A 168 -12.07 -12.90 15.40
N SER A 169 -11.21 -12.05 15.95
CA SER A 169 -10.71 -10.84 15.28
C SER A 169 -9.94 -11.18 14.02
N ILE A 170 -9.03 -12.17 14.11
CA ILE A 170 -8.23 -12.65 12.98
C ILE A 170 -9.13 -13.11 11.83
N LEU A 171 -10.17 -13.89 12.13
CA LEU A 171 -11.11 -14.37 11.12
C LEU A 171 -11.91 -13.22 10.50
N LYS A 172 -12.39 -12.26 11.29
CA LYS A 172 -13.08 -11.07 10.77
C LYS A 172 -12.18 -10.25 9.84
N ILE A 173 -10.93 -10.03 10.21
CA ILE A 173 -9.93 -9.37 9.35
C ILE A 173 -9.79 -10.14 8.03
N GLY A 174 -9.63 -11.45 8.10
CA GLY A 174 -9.51 -12.31 6.92
C GLY A 174 -10.73 -12.25 6.00
N MET A 175 -11.94 -12.18 6.56
CA MET A 175 -13.18 -12.03 5.79
C MET A 175 -13.28 -10.66 5.10
N VAL A 176 -12.85 -9.59 5.75
CA VAL A 176 -12.76 -8.26 5.12
C VAL A 176 -11.75 -8.28 3.97
N ILE A 177 -10.56 -8.88 4.16
CA ILE A 177 -9.58 -9.04 3.06
C ILE A 177 -10.23 -9.80 1.90
N LYS A 178 -10.85 -10.96 2.15
CA LYS A 178 -11.55 -11.74 1.12
C LYS A 178 -12.57 -10.88 0.38
N GLN A 179 -13.42 -10.16 1.09
CA GLN A 179 -14.43 -9.28 0.49
C GLN A 179 -13.79 -8.22 -0.43
N LYS A 180 -12.75 -7.52 0.05
CA LYS A 180 -12.06 -6.50 -0.74
C LYS A 180 -11.46 -7.07 -2.01
N LEU A 181 -10.79 -8.22 -1.93
CA LEU A 181 -10.16 -8.85 -3.10
C LEU A 181 -11.18 -9.42 -4.10
N THR A 182 -12.32 -9.92 -3.62
CA THR A 182 -13.41 -10.39 -4.50
C THR A 182 -14.07 -9.23 -5.24
N SER A 183 -14.30 -8.10 -4.55
CA SER A 183 -14.97 -6.92 -5.12
C SER A 183 -14.04 -5.93 -5.83
N ALA A 184 -12.72 -6.06 -5.68
CA ALA A 184 -11.73 -5.17 -6.28
C ALA A 184 -11.97 -5.03 -7.79
N VAL A 185 -11.84 -3.85 -8.36
CA VAL A 185 -12.04 -3.61 -9.80
C VAL A 185 -10.71 -3.16 -10.42
N PRO A 186 -10.26 -3.76 -11.55
CA PRO A 186 -9.05 -3.33 -12.20
C PRO A 186 -9.14 -1.85 -12.62
N PRO A 187 -8.05 -1.07 -12.51
CA PRO A 187 -8.01 0.29 -13.03
C PRO A 187 -8.37 0.37 -14.51
N LYS A 188 -8.88 1.53 -14.95
CA LYS A 188 -9.19 1.77 -16.37
C LYS A 188 -7.95 1.52 -17.23
N GLY A 189 -8.12 0.78 -18.32
CA GLY A 189 -7.03 0.46 -19.26
C GLY A 189 -6.21 -0.78 -18.91
N VAL A 190 -6.48 -1.44 -17.78
CA VAL A 190 -5.93 -2.76 -17.48
C VAL A 190 -6.87 -3.83 -18.05
N GLU A 191 -6.30 -4.83 -18.72
CA GLU A 191 -7.05 -5.99 -19.21
C GLU A 191 -7.77 -6.73 -18.08
N SER A 192 -8.77 -7.55 -18.43
CA SER A 192 -9.47 -8.38 -17.45
C SER A 192 -8.49 -9.23 -16.64
N LEU A 193 -8.43 -8.99 -15.32
CA LEU A 193 -7.61 -9.76 -14.40
C LEU A 193 -8.27 -11.10 -14.05
N PRO A 194 -7.48 -12.13 -13.68
CA PRO A 194 -8.03 -13.41 -13.25
C PRO A 194 -8.96 -13.24 -12.04
N ARG A 195 -10.01 -14.06 -11.98
CA ARG A 195 -10.93 -14.13 -10.85
C ARG A 195 -11.03 -15.57 -10.32
N PRO A 196 -10.85 -15.78 -9.00
CA PRO A 196 -10.45 -14.77 -8.01
C PRO A 196 -9.01 -14.26 -8.24
N LEU A 197 -8.67 -13.09 -7.69
CA LEU A 197 -7.32 -12.52 -7.82
C LEU A 197 -6.25 -13.44 -7.21
N VAL A 198 -6.62 -14.17 -6.15
CA VAL A 198 -5.83 -15.20 -5.48
C VAL A 198 -6.73 -16.33 -5.01
N ALA A 199 -6.20 -17.55 -4.90
CA ALA A 199 -7.01 -18.72 -4.54
C ALA A 199 -7.40 -18.76 -3.05
N GLN A 200 -6.47 -18.37 -2.15
CA GLN A 200 -6.64 -18.51 -0.71
C GLN A 200 -5.81 -17.50 0.07
N LEU A 201 -6.28 -17.17 1.28
CA LEU A 201 -5.54 -16.48 2.33
C LEU A 201 -5.10 -17.52 3.37
N LYS A 202 -3.89 -17.36 3.92
CA LYS A 202 -3.38 -18.24 4.98
C LYS A 202 -2.94 -17.41 6.17
N TYR A 203 -3.40 -17.75 7.37
CA TYR A 203 -2.94 -17.08 8.58
C TYR A 203 -1.80 -17.86 9.23
N GLU A 204 -0.67 -17.19 9.47
CA GLU A 204 0.55 -17.76 10.05
C GLU A 204 0.98 -16.90 11.25
N ASP A 205 1.29 -17.48 12.41
CA ASP A 205 1.89 -16.73 13.52
C ASP A 205 3.37 -16.39 13.25
N HIS A 206 3.83 -15.27 13.80
CA HIS A 206 5.18 -14.77 13.55
C HIS A 206 6.26 -15.71 14.11
N ALA A 207 6.05 -16.28 15.30
CA ALA A 207 7.00 -17.19 15.93
C ALA A 207 7.28 -18.43 15.07
N SER A 208 6.25 -19.03 14.46
CA SER A 208 6.40 -20.16 13.53
C SER A 208 7.08 -19.73 12.22
N CYS A 209 6.88 -18.49 11.77
CA CYS A 209 7.56 -17.95 10.59
C CYS A 209 9.07 -17.77 10.80
N GLN A 210 9.48 -17.34 11.99
CA GLN A 210 10.89 -17.10 12.34
C GLN A 210 11.66 -18.40 12.53
N ASN A 211 11.07 -19.37 13.25
CA ASN A 211 11.72 -20.61 13.64
C ASN A 211 11.60 -21.72 12.58
N LYS A 212 11.41 -21.33 11.32
CA LYS A 212 11.10 -22.27 10.24
C LYS A 212 12.26 -23.24 9.99
N SER A 213 12.07 -24.51 10.34
CA SER A 213 13.04 -25.59 10.09
C SER A 213 12.76 -26.41 8.82
N GLY A 214 11.67 -26.11 8.09
CA GLY A 214 11.24 -26.84 6.89
C GLY A 214 10.70 -25.96 5.75
N SER A 215 10.14 -26.58 4.70
CA SER A 215 9.61 -25.85 3.52
C SER A 215 8.23 -25.21 3.75
N THR A 216 7.44 -25.70 4.71
CA THR A 216 6.05 -25.28 4.95
C THR A 216 5.83 -24.88 6.42
N ILE A 217 5.12 -23.77 6.65
CA ILE A 217 4.66 -23.34 7.98
C ILE A 217 3.23 -23.86 8.17
N LYS A 218 2.90 -24.37 9.35
CA LYS A 218 1.52 -24.76 9.67
C LYS A 218 0.66 -23.50 9.80
N CYS A 219 -0.35 -23.36 8.94
CA CYS A 219 -1.28 -22.23 9.01
C CYS A 219 -2.30 -22.47 10.13
N LYS A 220 -2.62 -21.43 10.91
CA LYS A 220 -3.68 -21.46 11.92
C LYS A 220 -5.07 -21.40 11.28
N HIS A 221 -5.22 -20.55 10.24
CA HIS A 221 -6.46 -20.42 9.49
C HIS A 221 -6.19 -20.39 7.98
N THR A 222 -7.19 -20.79 7.20
CA THR A 222 -7.18 -20.67 5.74
C THR A 222 -8.56 -20.22 5.29
N ILE A 223 -8.61 -19.23 4.41
CA ILE A 223 -9.85 -18.74 3.79
C ILE A 223 -9.71 -18.89 2.29
N ASN A 224 -10.58 -19.69 1.67
CA ASN A 224 -10.63 -19.85 0.22
C ASN A 224 -11.46 -18.73 -0.41
N LEU A 225 -10.98 -18.17 -1.52
CA LEU A 225 -11.66 -17.16 -2.31
C LEU A 225 -12.48 -17.75 -3.46
N VAL A 226 -12.25 -19.02 -3.79
CA VAL A 226 -13.10 -19.83 -4.68
C VAL A 226 -14.19 -20.48 -3.83
N GLU A 227 -15.45 -20.39 -4.24
CA GLU A 227 -16.50 -21.22 -3.65
C GLU A 227 -16.31 -22.68 -4.11
N PRO A 228 -16.48 -23.68 -3.22
CA PRO A 228 -16.32 -25.09 -3.57
C PRO A 228 -17.33 -25.57 -4.62
#